data_AF-A0A233RR28-F1
#
_entry.id   AF-A0A233RR28-F1
#
_cell.length_a   1.000
_cell.length_b   1.000
_cell.length_c   1.000
_cell.angle_alpha   90.00
_cell.angle_beta   90.00
_cell.angle_gamma   90.00
#
_symmetry.space_group_name_H-M   'P 1'
#
loop_
_entity.id
_entity.type
_entity.pdbx_description
1 polymer ?
#
loop_
_entity_poly.entity_id
_entity_poly.type
_entity_poly.pdbx_seq_one_letter_code
_entity_poly.pdbx_strand_id
1 'polypeptide(L)' 'MALVPDNTLITATPEEGRALALKMARLVIKATQPDDAVREKLRPDYAGDADSLISIAHVVAVEFATIAAANNYWR' A
#
# COMPACT_ATOMS: atom_id res chain seq x y z
N MET A 1 0.27 0.54 15.95
CA MET A 1 0.16 1.05 14.55
C MET A 1 -1.08 0.43 13.94
N ALA A 2 -2.04 1.23 13.46
CA ALA A 2 -3.20 0.69 12.75
C ALA A 2 -2.78 0.24 11.33
N LEU A 3 -3.29 -0.91 10.87
CA LEU A 3 -3.06 -1.42 9.52
C LEU A 3 -4.06 -0.86 8.50
N VAL A 4 -5.24 -0.49 8.99
CA VAL A 4 -6.26 0.26 8.26
C VAL A 4 -6.30 1.68 8.85
N PRO A 5 -5.77 2.70 8.14
CA PRO A 5 -5.83 4.09 8.59
C PRO A 5 -7.26 4.52 8.90
N ASP A 6 -7.46 5.19 10.04
CA ASP A 6 -8.75 5.71 10.49
C ASP A 6 -9.89 4.67 10.56
N ASN A 7 -9.52 3.37 10.50
CA ASN A 7 -10.42 2.22 10.45
C ASN A 7 -11.50 2.32 9.35
N THR A 8 -11.15 2.90 8.21
CA THR A 8 -12.05 3.08 7.06
C THR A 8 -11.37 2.79 5.74
N LEU A 9 -12.13 2.29 4.77
CA LEU A 9 -11.73 2.19 3.36
C LEU A 9 -12.35 3.29 2.50
N ILE A 10 -13.21 4.13 3.08
CA ILE A 10 -13.93 5.18 2.36
C ILE A 10 -13.00 6.37 2.12
N THR A 11 -12.91 6.80 0.85
CA THR A 11 -12.12 7.94 0.40
C THR A 11 -12.95 8.83 -0.53
N ALA A 12 -12.70 10.14 -0.55
CA ALA A 12 -13.52 11.07 -1.32
C ALA A 12 -13.28 10.95 -2.83
N THR A 13 -12.08 10.53 -3.23
CA THR A 13 -11.68 10.44 -4.64
C THR A 13 -10.92 9.14 -4.95
N PRO A 14 -10.83 8.75 -6.24
CA PRO A 14 -9.96 7.65 -6.67
C PRO A 14 -8.49 7.86 -6.32
N GLU A 15 -7.99 9.09 -6.38
CA GLU A 15 -6.60 9.41 -6.05
C GLU A 15 -6.31 9.17 -4.56
N GLU A 16 -7.22 9.62 -3.68
CA GLU A 16 -7.14 9.31 -2.26
C GLU A 16 -7.24 7.81 -1.99
N GLY A 17 -8.08 7.09 -2.75
CA GLY A 17 -8.16 5.63 -2.69
C GLY A 17 -6.84 4.96 -3.07
N ARG A 18 -6.15 5.48 -4.09
CA ARG A 18 -4.83 5.00 -4.51
C ARG A 18 -3.76 5.27 -3.47
N ALA A 19 -3.79 6.45 -2.85
CA ALA A 19 -2.90 6.81 -1.75
C ALA A 19 -3.13 5.91 -0.52
N LEU A 20 -4.39 5.60 -0.20
CA LEU A 20 -4.75 4.67 0.87
C LEU A 20 -4.21 3.26 0.60
N ALA A 21 -4.39 2.75 -0.63
CA ALA A 21 -3.87 1.45 -1.05
C ALA A 21 -2.35 1.34 -0.85
N LEU A 22 -1.61 2.37 -1.28
CA LEU A 22 -0.16 2.44 -1.10
C LEU A 22 0.23 2.49 0.39
N LYS A 23 -0.52 3.25 1.19
CA LYS A 23 -0.29 3.35 2.65
C LYS A 23 -0.50 2.01 3.33
N MET A 24 -1.59 1.30 3.03
CA MET A 24 -1.90 -0.01 3.59
C MET A 24 -0.81 -1.04 3.24
N ALA A 25 -0.40 -1.12 1.98
CA ALA A 25 0.70 -2.00 1.55
C ALA A 25 2.00 -1.74 2.33
N ARG A 26 2.35 -0.46 2.54
CA ARG A 26 3.53 -0.08 3.35
C ARG A 26 3.39 -0.42 4.83
N LEU A 27 2.18 -0.32 5.38
CA LEU A 27 1.90 -0.67 6.79
C LEU A 27 2.06 -2.17 7.04
N VAL A 28 1.70 -3.02 6.08
CA VAL A 28 1.95 -4.47 6.15
C VAL A 28 3.46 -4.73 6.24
N ILE A 29 4.28 -4.13 5.38
CA ILE A 29 5.75 -4.26 5.42
C ILE A 29 6.31 -3.80 6.77
N LYS A 30 5.81 -2.67 7.29
CA LYS A 30 6.24 -2.14 8.59
C LYS A 30 5.81 -3.05 9.76
N ALA A 31 4.69 -3.75 9.63
CA ALA A 31 4.21 -4.68 10.65
C ALA A 31 4.99 -6.00 10.64
N THR A 32 5.36 -6.49 9.46
CA THR A 32 6.12 -7.75 9.31
C THR A 32 7.59 -7.57 9.66
N GLN A 33 8.19 -6.45 9.27
CA GLN A 33 9.55 -6.08 9.67
C GLN A 33 9.50 -4.76 10.43
N PRO A 34 9.49 -4.76 11.78
CA PRO A 34 9.36 -3.54 12.59
C PRO A 34 10.62 -2.68 12.66
N ASP A 35 11.81 -3.26 12.45
CA ASP A 35 13.10 -2.56 12.46
C ASP A 35 13.24 -1.65 11.22
N ASP A 36 13.43 -0.36 11.42
CA ASP A 36 13.61 0.63 10.36
C ASP A 36 14.97 0.53 9.68
N ALA A 37 16.05 0.31 10.43
CA ALA A 37 17.38 0.11 9.89
C ALA A 37 17.44 -1.12 8.97
N VAL A 38 16.70 -2.19 9.30
CA VAL A 38 16.58 -3.35 8.38
C VAL A 38 15.84 -2.95 7.10
N ARG A 39 14.72 -2.23 7.18
CA ARG A 39 13.97 -1.80 5.98
C ARG A 39 14.78 -0.83 5.11
N GLU A 40 15.57 0.04 5.71
CA GLU A 40 16.47 0.95 4.98
C GLU A 40 17.54 0.18 4.22
N LYS A 41 18.13 -0.84 4.85
CA LYS A 41 19.12 -1.73 4.19
C LYS A 41 18.53 -2.51 3.03
N LEU A 42 17.27 -2.93 3.11
CA LEU A 42 16.58 -3.69 2.05
C LEU A 42 16.05 -2.82 0.91
N ARG A 43 15.91 -1.50 1.11
CA ARG A 43 15.31 -0.60 0.13
C ARG A 43 16.04 -0.53 -1.21
N PRO A 44 17.38 -0.41 -1.26
CA PRO A 44 18.11 -0.40 -2.52
C PRO A 44 17.85 -1.64 -3.38
N ASP A 45 17.72 -2.82 -2.76
CA ASP A 45 17.54 -4.10 -3.45
C ASP A 45 16.29 -4.10 -4.33
N TYR A 46 15.15 -3.70 -3.78
CA TYR A 46 13.88 -3.73 -4.51
C TYR A 46 13.62 -2.44 -5.31
N ALA A 47 14.27 -1.32 -4.97
CA ALA A 47 14.04 -0.04 -5.65
C ALA A 47 14.71 0.05 -7.02
N GLY A 48 15.78 -0.70 -7.23
CA GLY A 48 16.47 -0.80 -8.53
C GLY A 48 16.08 -2.02 -9.37
N ASP A 49 15.20 -2.89 -8.85
CA ASP A 49 14.84 -4.17 -9.47
C ASP A 49 13.47 -4.12 -10.16
N ALA A 50 13.43 -4.45 -11.45
CA ALA A 50 12.22 -4.31 -12.27
C ALA A 50 11.08 -5.25 -11.82
N ASP A 51 11.42 -6.50 -11.49
CA ASP A 51 10.44 -7.49 -11.04
C ASP A 51 9.83 -7.10 -9.69
N SER A 52 10.65 -6.56 -8.79
CA SER A 52 10.21 -5.99 -7.52
C SER A 52 9.30 -4.78 -7.73
N LEU A 53 9.63 -3.86 -8.63
CA LEU A 53 8.79 -2.70 -8.94
C LEU A 53 7.43 -3.11 -9.52
N ILE A 54 7.40 -4.11 -10.41
CA ILE A 54 6.17 -4.70 -10.94
C ILE A 54 5.36 -5.35 -9.81
N SER A 55 6.03 -6.10 -8.93
CA SER A 55 5.38 -6.77 -7.79
C SER A 55 4.75 -5.76 -6.82
N ILE A 56 5.45 -4.66 -6.52
CA ILE A 56 4.92 -3.57 -5.70
C ILE A 56 3.68 -2.96 -6.36
N ALA A 57 3.72 -2.69 -7.67
CA ALA A 57 2.59 -2.15 -8.39
C ALA A 57 1.37 -3.10 -8.34
N HIS A 58 1.60 -4.41 -8.42
CA HIS A 58 0.55 -5.42 -8.29
C HIS A 58 -0.10 -5.43 -6.90
N VAL A 59 0.71 -5.41 -5.83
CA VAL A 59 0.18 -5.34 -4.45
C VAL A 59 -0.73 -4.13 -4.27
N VAL A 60 -0.28 -2.94 -4.71
CA VAL A 60 -1.08 -1.72 -4.63
C VAL A 60 -2.35 -1.82 -5.50
N ALA A 61 -2.31 -2.50 -6.64
CA ALA A 61 -3.48 -2.72 -7.48
C ALA A 61 -4.54 -3.61 -6.78
N VAL A 62 -4.10 -4.66 -6.07
CA VAL A 62 -5.01 -5.54 -5.30
C VAL A 62 -5.68 -4.80 -4.14
N GLU A 63 -4.90 -4.01 -3.39
CA GLU A 63 -5.45 -3.14 -2.34
C GLU A 63 -6.45 -2.12 -2.91
N PHE A 64 -6.07 -1.46 -4.02
CA PHE A 64 -6.92 -0.47 -4.67
C PHE A 64 -8.22 -1.05 -5.20
N ALA A 65 -8.22 -2.30 -5.71
CA ALA A 65 -9.45 -2.97 -6.14
C ALA A 65 -10.46 -3.12 -4.98
N THR A 66 -9.96 -3.49 -3.79
CA THR A 66 -10.78 -3.61 -2.58
C THR A 66 -11.33 -2.25 -2.13
N ILE A 67 -10.47 -1.22 -2.11
CA ILE A 67 -10.86 0.15 -1.75
C ILE A 67 -11.87 0.72 -2.76
N ALA A 68 -11.67 0.52 -4.06
CA ALA A 68 -12.60 0.97 -5.09
C ALA A 68 -13.98 0.33 -4.93
N ALA A 69 -14.03 -0.97 -4.65
CA ALA A 69 -15.29 -1.67 -4.36
C ALA A 69 -15.98 -1.11 -3.11
N ALA A 70 -15.24 -0.83 -2.05
CA ALA A 70 -15.78 -0.21 -0.83
C ALA A 70 -16.36 1.20 -1.08
N ASN A 71 -15.85 1.93 -2.07
CA ASN A 71 -16.28 3.28 -2.45
C ASN A 71 -17.31 3.30 -3.58
N ASN A 72 -17.92 2.16 -3.94
CA ASN A 72 -18.81 2.06 -5.10
C ASN A 72 -18.20 2.67 -6.39
N TYR A 73 -16.88 2.54 -6.55
CA TYR A 73 -16.12 3.13 -7.66
C TYR A 73 -16.29 4.65 -7.83
N TRP A 74 -16.61 5.37 -6.75
CA TRP A 74 -16.84 6.82 -6.73
C TRP A 74 -17.91 7.31 -7.72
N ARG A 75 -18.95 6.48 -7.95
CA ARG A 75 -20.10 6.77 -8.80
C ARG A 75 -21.29 7.33 -8.01
#